data_AF-A0A523P006-F1
#
_entry.id   AF-A0A523P006-F1
#
_cell.length_a   1.000
_cell.length_b   1.000
_cell.length_c   1.000
_cell.angle_alpha   90.00
_cell.angle_beta   90.00
_cell.angle_gamma   90.00
#
_symmetry.space_group_name_H-M   'P 1'
#
loop_
_entity.id
_entity.type
_entity.pdbx_description
1 polymer ?
#
loop_
_entity_poly.entity_id
_entity_poly.type
_entity_poly.pdbx_seq_one_letter_code
_entity_poly.pdbx_strand_id
1 'polypeptide(L)'
;MDFGFVFMGDCHIHPEVKYAEDHGFSHAWLYDTQMLGSEVYAALALCADRTSTIKLGPGVTNPASRIAPLSACAMATLNSLAPGRAIMGIGTGNTTRRTMGMPAARVAELEDHVRVCRGLFAGEMTDYSEGERHRKIKFLNPDVGFINVADKIPIYISASGPRVARLAGRIADGMILFGAV
;
A
#
# COMPACT_ATOMS: atom_id res chain seq x y z
N MET A 1 20.30 -6.28 -8.73
CA MET A 1 19.28 -7.04 -7.98
C MET A 1 18.93 -6.21 -6.78
N ASP A 2 17.65 -5.98 -6.54
CA ASP A 2 17.19 -5.16 -5.43
C ASP A 2 16.93 -6.04 -4.19
N PHE A 3 17.32 -5.54 -3.02
CA PHE A 3 17.10 -6.23 -1.76
C PHE A 3 16.19 -5.39 -0.87
N GLY A 4 15.23 -6.05 -0.24
CA GLY A 4 14.33 -5.43 0.71
C GLY A 4 14.03 -6.36 1.87
N PHE A 5 13.39 -5.83 2.90
CA PHE A 5 12.91 -6.61 4.02
C PHE A 5 11.45 -6.29 4.32
N VAL A 6 10.80 -7.20 5.01
CA VAL A 6 9.45 -7.05 5.53
C VAL A 6 9.48 -7.21 7.03
N PHE A 7 8.75 -6.38 7.76
CA PHE A 7 8.68 -6.43 9.21
C PHE A 7 7.26 -6.18 9.71
N MET A 8 7.01 -6.49 10.98
CA MET A 8 5.75 -6.09 11.62
C MET A 8 5.60 -4.57 11.60
N GLY A 9 4.37 -4.09 11.48
CA GLY A 9 4.08 -2.68 11.72
C GLY A 9 4.46 -2.34 13.16
N ASP A 10 5.57 -1.65 13.35
CA ASP A 10 6.08 -1.18 14.63
C ASP A 10 6.45 0.29 14.43
N CYS A 11 5.87 1.19 15.23
CA CYS A 11 6.15 2.63 15.13
C CYS A 11 7.58 3.00 15.56
N HIS A 12 8.32 2.07 16.18
CA HIS A 12 9.71 2.25 16.59
C HIS A 12 10.74 1.64 15.63
N ILE A 13 10.33 1.03 14.51
CA ILE A 13 11.23 0.33 13.57
C ILE A 13 12.12 1.26 12.72
N HIS A 14 11.90 2.58 12.79
CA HIS A 14 12.61 3.53 11.94
C HIS A 14 14.16 3.47 12.05
N PRO A 15 14.80 3.15 13.20
CA PRO A 15 16.25 2.95 13.27
C PRO A 15 16.73 1.76 12.44
N GLU A 16 16.01 0.64 12.45
CA GLU A 16 16.31 -0.55 11.66
C GLU A 16 16.11 -0.28 10.17
N VAL A 17 15.05 0.46 9.80
CA VAL A 17 14.85 0.88 8.40
C VAL A 17 16.00 1.77 7.94
N LYS A 18 16.44 2.71 8.77
CA LYS A 18 17.59 3.57 8.45
C LYS A 18 18.88 2.77 8.36
N TYR A 19 19.11 1.84 9.27
CA TYR A 19 20.26 0.94 9.21
C TYR A 19 20.26 0.13 7.91
N ALA A 20 19.12 -0.43 7.50
CA ALA A 20 19.00 -1.17 6.25
C ALA A 20 19.27 -0.29 5.02
N GLU A 21 18.75 0.94 4.99
CA GLU A 21 19.06 1.94 3.95
C GLU A 21 20.58 2.18 3.85
N ASP A 22 21.25 2.40 4.98
CA ASP A 22 22.70 2.65 5.04
C ASP A 22 23.54 1.47 4.56
N HIS A 23 22.94 0.27 4.51
CA HIS A 23 23.56 -0.96 4.04
C HIS A 23 23.05 -1.41 2.66
N GLY A 24 22.40 -0.52 1.91
CA GLY A 24 22.07 -0.72 0.50
C GLY A 24 20.75 -1.46 0.24
N PHE A 25 19.90 -1.64 1.26
CA PHE A 25 18.53 -2.13 1.02
C PHE A 25 17.71 -1.05 0.32
N SER A 26 16.98 -1.44 -0.72
CA SER A 26 16.19 -0.53 -1.55
C SER A 26 14.71 -0.49 -1.20
N HIS A 27 14.21 -1.46 -0.42
CA HIS A 27 12.79 -1.55 -0.06
C HIS A 27 12.59 -1.96 1.40
N ALA A 28 11.69 -1.28 2.10
CA ALA A 28 11.17 -1.69 3.40
C ALA A 28 9.65 -1.77 3.37
N TRP A 29 9.14 -2.92 3.81
CA TRP A 29 7.71 -3.23 3.83
C TRP A 29 7.24 -3.44 5.27
N LEU A 30 6.15 -2.80 5.68
CA LEU A 30 5.55 -2.99 7.00
C LEU A 30 4.20 -3.71 6.90
N TYR A 31 3.95 -4.70 7.76
CA TYR A 31 2.66 -5.41 7.79
C TYR A 31 1.53 -4.49 8.26
N ASP A 32 0.44 -4.47 7.50
CA ASP A 32 -0.81 -3.78 7.86
C ASP A 32 -1.76 -4.76 8.58
N THR A 33 -1.43 -5.09 9.83
CA THR A 33 -2.22 -6.02 10.68
C THR A 33 -2.46 -5.40 12.06
N GLN A 34 -3.57 -4.69 12.20
CA GLN A 34 -3.90 -3.84 13.35
C GLN A 34 -3.98 -4.60 14.69
N MET A 35 -4.26 -5.90 14.67
CA MET A 35 -4.34 -6.73 15.88
C MET A 35 -2.98 -7.31 16.31
N LEU A 36 -1.93 -7.15 15.50
CA LEU A 36 -0.58 -7.68 15.77
C LEU A 36 0.50 -6.59 15.80
N GLY A 37 0.24 -5.42 15.21
CA GLY A 37 1.21 -4.34 15.11
C GLY A 37 0.55 -2.97 15.16
N SER A 38 1.39 -1.93 15.18
CA SER A 38 1.02 -0.52 15.11
C SER A 38 0.30 -0.18 13.80
N GLU A 39 -0.34 0.99 13.79
CA GLU A 39 -0.92 1.56 12.56
C GLU A 39 0.19 1.79 11.52
N VAL A 40 0.01 1.19 10.33
CA VAL A 40 1.09 1.04 9.34
C VAL A 40 1.53 2.37 8.75
N TYR A 41 0.62 3.31 8.52
CA TYR A 41 0.95 4.59 7.89
C TYR A 41 1.62 5.56 8.84
N ALA A 42 1.26 5.54 10.12
CA ALA A 42 1.97 6.28 11.16
C ALA A 42 3.43 5.80 11.27
N ALA A 43 3.66 4.49 11.28
CA ALA A 43 5.00 3.92 11.29
C ALA A 43 5.79 4.27 10.01
N LEU A 44 5.16 4.15 8.83
CA LEU A 44 5.79 4.51 7.56
C LEU A 44 6.12 6.00 7.45
N ALA A 45 5.30 6.89 8.03
CA ALA A 45 5.59 8.32 8.06
C ALA A 45 6.86 8.64 8.87
N LEU A 46 7.05 7.97 10.01
CA LEU A 46 8.30 8.08 10.80
C LEU A 46 9.49 7.52 10.01
N CYS A 47 9.32 6.40 9.32
CA CYS A 47 10.38 5.86 8.46
C CYS A 47 10.70 6.83 7.31
N ALA A 48 9.70 7.44 6.69
CA ALA A 48 9.85 8.41 5.61
C ALA A 48 10.64 9.65 6.03
N ASP A 49 10.35 10.18 7.22
CA ASP A 49 11.06 11.31 7.84
C ASP A 49 12.54 11.01 8.14
N ARG A 50 12.85 9.76 8.53
CA ARG A 50 14.19 9.34 8.96
C ARG A 50 15.05 8.72 7.87
N THR A 51 14.53 8.55 6.66
CA THR A 51 15.22 7.92 5.53
C THR A 51 15.15 8.80 4.29
N SER A 52 16.03 8.54 3.32
CA SER A 52 16.24 9.45 2.19
C SER A 52 16.12 8.80 0.81
N THR A 53 16.29 7.49 0.69
CA THR A 53 16.42 6.78 -0.59
C THR A 53 15.62 5.49 -0.64
N ILE A 54 15.44 4.78 0.48
CA ILE A 54 14.72 3.51 0.55
C ILE A 54 13.24 3.73 0.24
N LYS A 55 12.67 2.79 -0.53
CA LYS A 55 11.24 2.78 -0.82
C LYS A 55 10.45 2.17 0.33
N LEU A 56 9.29 2.73 0.61
CA LEU A 56 8.50 2.47 1.82
C LEU A 56 7.06 2.13 1.47
N GLY A 57 6.52 1.07 2.05
CA GLY A 57 5.15 0.68 1.76
C GLY A 57 4.52 -0.32 2.72
N PRO A 58 3.18 -0.43 2.74
CA PRO A 58 2.52 -1.56 3.37
C PRO A 58 2.82 -2.83 2.58
N GLY A 59 3.21 -3.91 3.27
CA GLY A 59 3.50 -5.22 2.66
C GLY A 59 2.75 -6.36 3.35
N VAL A 60 1.42 -6.42 3.29
CA VAL A 60 0.52 -5.65 2.41
C VAL A 60 -0.70 -5.14 3.16
N THR A 61 -1.32 -4.09 2.63
CA THR A 61 -2.66 -3.67 3.03
C THR A 61 -3.77 -4.49 2.35
N ASN A 62 -5.04 -4.13 2.57
CA ASN A 62 -6.20 -4.80 2.03
C ASN A 62 -7.43 -3.87 1.85
N PRO A 63 -8.35 -4.20 0.92
CA PRO A 63 -9.58 -3.44 0.68
C PRO A 63 -10.57 -3.41 1.85
N ALA A 64 -10.39 -4.32 2.79
CA ALA A 64 -11.41 -4.68 3.77
C ALA A 64 -11.22 -3.95 5.12
N SER A 65 -10.00 -3.48 5.40
CA SER A 65 -9.68 -2.64 6.55
C SER A 65 -9.89 -1.15 6.25
N ARG A 66 -9.83 -0.75 4.97
CA ARG A 66 -9.85 0.66 4.57
C ARG A 66 -10.39 0.77 3.16
N ILE A 67 -11.26 1.74 2.91
CA ILE A 67 -11.79 2.02 1.58
C ILE A 67 -10.69 2.54 0.62
N ALA A 68 -10.92 2.40 -0.68
CA ALA A 68 -9.94 2.78 -1.71
C ALA A 68 -9.54 4.26 -1.68
N PRO A 69 -10.46 5.23 -1.49
CA PRO A 69 -10.09 6.64 -1.39
C PRO A 69 -9.18 6.94 -0.20
N LEU A 70 -9.42 6.30 0.95
CA LEU A 70 -8.58 6.45 2.14
C LEU A 70 -7.19 5.84 1.93
N SER A 71 -7.13 4.68 1.28
CA SER A 71 -5.86 4.05 0.90
C SER A 71 -5.05 4.90 -0.07
N ALA A 72 -5.71 5.49 -1.08
CA ALA A 72 -5.06 6.37 -2.03
C ALA A 72 -4.54 7.64 -1.34
N CYS A 73 -5.34 8.26 -0.47
CA CYS A 73 -4.94 9.43 0.30
C CYS A 73 -3.70 9.13 1.15
N ALA A 74 -3.72 8.05 1.94
CA ALA A 74 -2.60 7.67 2.79
C ALA A 74 -1.30 7.44 2.00
N MET A 75 -1.36 6.75 0.86
CA MET A 75 -0.20 6.54 0.00
C MET A 75 0.30 7.85 -0.64
N ALA A 76 -0.61 8.72 -1.10
CA ALA A 76 -0.24 10.00 -1.69
C ALA A 76 0.35 10.98 -0.65
N THR A 77 -0.13 10.94 0.59
CA THR A 77 0.49 11.65 1.73
C THR A 77 1.87 11.09 2.03
N LEU A 78 2.03 9.76 2.11
CA LEU A 78 3.35 9.15 2.30
C LEU A 78 4.32 9.55 1.18
N ASN A 79 3.85 9.59 -0.06
CA ASN A 79 4.64 10.04 -1.21
C ASN A 79 4.97 11.54 -1.15
N SER A 80 4.20 12.34 -0.40
CA SER A 80 4.54 13.74 -0.12
C SER A 80 5.67 13.85 0.91
N LEU A 81 5.68 12.98 1.91
CA LEU A 81 6.77 12.87 2.90
C LEU A 81 8.04 12.25 2.29
N ALA A 82 7.86 11.39 1.29
CA ALA A 82 8.91 10.62 0.65
C ALA A 82 8.73 10.59 -0.88
N PRO A 83 8.98 11.73 -1.58
CA PRO A 83 8.77 11.84 -3.03
C PRO A 83 9.41 10.70 -3.84
N GLY A 84 8.59 9.96 -4.59
CA GLY A 84 9.01 8.85 -5.43
C GLY A 84 9.41 7.57 -4.69
N ARG A 85 9.30 7.55 -3.35
CA ARG A 85 9.68 6.41 -2.52
C ARG A 85 8.49 5.63 -1.98
N ALA A 86 7.27 6.13 -2.09
CA ALA A 86 6.07 5.41 -1.66
C ALA A 86 5.72 4.27 -2.63
N ILE A 87 5.51 3.06 -2.10
CA ILE A 87 5.11 1.87 -2.84
C ILE A 87 3.91 1.20 -2.16
N MET A 88 2.86 0.83 -2.91
CA MET A 88 1.64 0.30 -2.33
C MET A 88 1.56 -1.22 -2.51
N GLY A 89 1.84 -2.00 -1.48
CA GLY A 89 1.54 -3.43 -1.46
C GLY A 89 0.12 -3.68 -0.98
N ILE A 90 -0.67 -4.43 -1.74
CA ILE A 90 -2.07 -4.77 -1.40
C ILE A 90 -2.39 -6.23 -1.66
N GLY A 91 -3.19 -6.84 -0.79
CA GLY A 91 -3.74 -8.19 -0.95
C GLY A 91 -5.15 -8.29 -0.39
N THR A 92 -5.67 -9.51 -0.24
CA THR A 92 -7.03 -9.74 0.27
C THR A 92 -7.14 -9.61 1.79
N GLY A 93 -6.03 -9.39 2.51
CA GLY A 93 -6.02 -9.14 3.95
C GLY A 93 -6.23 -10.36 4.83
N ASN A 94 -5.66 -11.52 4.47
CA ASN A 94 -5.87 -12.79 5.19
C ASN A 94 -5.60 -12.67 6.71
N THR A 95 -4.35 -12.45 7.13
CA THR A 95 -3.99 -12.35 8.56
C THR A 95 -4.80 -11.25 9.25
N THR A 96 -4.80 -10.04 8.69
CA THR A 96 -5.54 -8.88 9.21
C THR A 96 -7.00 -9.19 9.51
N ARG A 97 -7.70 -9.85 8.59
CA ARG A 97 -9.14 -10.14 8.73
C ARG A 97 -9.38 -11.31 9.67
N ARG A 98 -8.56 -12.36 9.60
CA ARG A 98 -8.69 -13.55 10.45
C ARG A 98 -8.46 -13.24 11.93
N THR A 99 -7.55 -12.33 12.25
CA THR A 99 -7.35 -11.87 13.65
C THR A 99 -8.56 -11.13 14.21
N MET A 100 -9.45 -10.60 13.36
CA MET A 100 -10.71 -9.97 13.75
C MET A 100 -11.92 -10.94 13.65
N GLY A 101 -11.68 -12.23 13.37
CA GLY A 101 -12.76 -13.21 13.16
C GLY A 101 -13.50 -13.06 11.83
N MET A 102 -12.96 -12.30 10.87
CA MET A 102 -13.61 -11.98 9.59
C MET A 102 -12.99 -12.73 8.41
N PRO A 103 -13.73 -12.97 7.31
CA PRO A 103 -13.18 -13.53 6.09
C PRO A 103 -12.33 -12.50 5.33
N ALA A 104 -11.34 -12.95 4.55
CA ALA A 104 -10.59 -12.09 3.63
C ALA A 104 -11.49 -11.45 2.56
N ALA A 105 -11.02 -10.37 1.94
CA ALA A 105 -11.71 -9.74 0.81
C ALA A 105 -11.76 -10.67 -0.41
N ARG A 106 -12.81 -10.50 -1.23
CA ARG A 106 -12.96 -11.15 -2.53
C ARG A 106 -11.96 -10.56 -3.51
N VAL A 107 -11.53 -11.38 -4.48
CA VAL A 107 -10.62 -10.94 -5.55
C VAL A 107 -11.20 -9.76 -6.37
N ALA A 108 -12.52 -9.71 -6.54
CA ALA A 108 -13.19 -8.60 -7.21
C ALA A 108 -13.10 -7.29 -6.42
N GLU A 109 -13.15 -7.36 -5.08
CA GLU A 109 -12.99 -6.18 -4.21
C GLU A 109 -11.54 -5.68 -4.28
N LEU A 110 -10.56 -6.58 -4.33
CA LEU A 110 -9.16 -6.24 -4.57
C LEU A 110 -8.95 -5.56 -5.93
N GLU A 111 -9.52 -6.12 -6.99
CA GLU A 111 -9.41 -5.55 -8.34
C GLU A 111 -10.03 -4.16 -8.43
N ASP A 112 -11.24 -3.96 -7.88
CA ASP A 112 -11.89 -2.65 -7.87
C ASP A 112 -11.11 -1.63 -7.03
N HIS A 113 -10.60 -2.05 -5.86
CA HIS A 113 -9.79 -1.18 -5.01
C HIS A 113 -8.52 -0.70 -5.71
N VAL A 114 -7.82 -1.60 -6.42
CA VAL A 114 -6.64 -1.24 -7.21
C VAL A 114 -7.00 -0.31 -8.36
N ARG A 115 -8.11 -0.54 -9.05
CA ARG A 115 -8.62 0.35 -10.12
C ARG A 115 -8.85 1.76 -9.59
N VAL A 116 -9.54 1.90 -8.45
CA VAL A 116 -9.83 3.21 -7.84
C VAL A 116 -8.54 3.90 -7.41
N CYS A 117 -7.65 3.22 -6.68
CA CYS A 117 -6.38 3.81 -6.27
C CYS A 117 -5.53 4.24 -7.46
N ARG A 118 -5.45 3.42 -8.53
CA ARG A 118 -4.68 3.74 -9.74
C ARG A 118 -5.21 5.00 -10.44
N GLY A 119 -6.53 5.12 -10.60
CA GLY A 119 -7.13 6.32 -11.17
C GLY A 119 -6.87 7.57 -10.33
N LEU A 120 -6.95 7.47 -9.00
CA LEU A 120 -6.62 8.57 -8.10
C LEU A 120 -5.13 8.95 -8.13
N PHE A 121 -4.22 7.97 -8.21
CA PHE A 121 -2.78 8.22 -8.37
C PHE A 121 -2.45 8.85 -9.73
N ALA A 122 -3.26 8.60 -10.76
CA ALA A 122 -3.13 9.26 -12.06
C ALA A 122 -3.75 10.68 -12.09
N GLY A 123 -4.34 11.15 -10.98
CA GLY A 123 -5.06 12.43 -10.94
C GLY A 123 -6.39 12.41 -11.71
N GLU A 124 -6.89 11.22 -12.07
CA GLU A 124 -8.06 11.05 -12.92
C GLU A 124 -9.37 11.11 -12.13
N MET A 125 -10.44 11.55 -12.80
CA MET A 125 -11.79 11.41 -12.28
C MET A 125 -12.24 9.95 -12.42
N THR A 126 -12.40 9.26 -11.29
CA THR A 126 -12.55 7.81 -11.23
C THR A 126 -13.89 7.42 -10.63
N ASP A 127 -14.60 6.46 -11.23
CA ASP A 127 -15.83 5.90 -10.65
C ASP A 127 -15.53 5.18 -9.34
N TYR A 128 -16.33 5.43 -8.31
CA TYR A 128 -16.24 4.82 -6.98
C TYR A 128 -17.62 4.45 -6.47
N SER A 129 -17.70 3.27 -5.83
CA SER A 129 -18.93 2.75 -5.27
C SER A 129 -18.75 2.41 -3.81
N GLU A 130 -19.71 2.79 -2.97
CA GLU A 130 -19.76 2.45 -1.55
C GLU A 130 -21.20 2.14 -1.16
N GLY A 131 -21.47 0.87 -0.83
CA GLY A 131 -22.84 0.37 -0.73
C GLY A 131 -23.60 0.60 -2.04
N GLU A 132 -24.74 1.27 -1.97
CA GLU A 132 -25.58 1.62 -3.13
C GLU A 132 -25.19 2.95 -3.80
N ARG A 133 -24.21 3.68 -3.25
CA ARG A 133 -23.82 4.99 -3.75
C ARG A 133 -22.76 4.84 -4.84
N HIS A 134 -23.00 5.48 -5.97
CA HIS A 134 -22.07 5.54 -7.10
C HIS A 134 -21.73 7.00 -7.42
N ARG A 135 -20.44 7.35 -7.43
CA ARG A 135 -19.96 8.71 -7.69
C ARG A 135 -18.64 8.65 -8.44
N LYS A 136 -18.37 9.68 -9.24
CA LYS A 136 -17.01 9.95 -9.70
C LYS A 136 -16.27 10.80 -8.67
N ILE A 137 -15.05 10.41 -8.35
CA ILE A 137 -14.20 11.06 -7.34
C ILE A 137 -12.83 11.39 -7.93
N LYS A 138 -12.18 12.43 -7.37
CA LYS A 138 -10.78 12.77 -7.62
C LYS A 138 -10.22 13.53 -6.42
N PHE A 139 -8.90 13.65 -6.29
CA PHE A 139 -8.32 14.63 -5.37
C PHE A 139 -8.67 16.04 -5.83
N LEU A 140 -9.18 16.87 -4.91
CA LEU A 140 -9.69 18.20 -5.25
C LEU A 140 -8.60 19.27 -5.23
N ASN A 141 -7.60 19.11 -4.37
CA ASN A 141 -6.51 20.06 -4.17
C ASN A 141 -5.12 19.38 -4.28
N PRO A 142 -4.81 18.68 -5.39
CA PRO A 142 -3.56 17.91 -5.48
C PRO A 142 -2.31 18.80 -5.48
N ASP A 143 -2.42 20.06 -5.91
CA ASP A 143 -1.28 20.97 -6.09
C ASP A 143 -0.92 21.79 -4.84
N VAL A 144 -1.66 21.62 -3.72
CA VAL A 144 -1.41 22.37 -2.47
C VAL A 144 -0.22 21.81 -1.69
N GLY A 145 0.26 20.61 -2.04
CA GLY A 145 1.42 19.97 -1.39
C GLY A 145 1.10 19.17 -0.13
N PHE A 146 -0.17 18.85 0.14
CA PHE A 146 -0.55 17.92 1.21
C PHE A 146 -0.39 16.45 0.82
N ILE A 147 -0.40 16.20 -0.48
CA ILE A 147 -0.25 14.89 -1.11
C ILE A 147 0.67 15.05 -2.31
N ASN A 148 1.26 13.94 -2.74
CA ASN A 148 2.04 13.88 -3.97
C ASN A 148 1.55 12.71 -4.83
N VAL A 149 0.97 13.06 -5.98
CA VAL A 149 0.61 12.11 -7.05
C VAL A 149 1.39 12.39 -8.34
N ALA A 150 2.27 13.39 -8.34
CA ALA A 150 3.14 13.71 -9.46
C ALA A 150 4.24 12.65 -9.62
N ASP A 151 4.82 12.22 -8.49
CA ASP A 151 5.71 11.06 -8.47
C ASP A 151 4.91 9.77 -8.48
N LYS A 152 5.31 8.82 -9.35
CA LYS A 152 4.63 7.54 -9.50
C LYS A 152 4.59 6.76 -8.19
N ILE A 153 3.41 6.26 -7.81
CA ILE A 153 3.21 5.31 -6.71
C ILE A 153 2.91 3.92 -7.31
N PRO A 154 3.89 2.99 -7.36
CA PRO A 154 3.68 1.64 -7.88
C PRO A 154 2.72 0.83 -7.00
N ILE A 155 1.88 0.01 -7.61
CA ILE A 155 0.98 -0.92 -6.90
C ILE A 155 1.48 -2.35 -7.06
N TYR A 156 1.80 -3.00 -5.95
CA TYR A 156 2.21 -4.39 -5.88
C TYR A 156 1.06 -5.23 -5.32
N ILE A 157 0.74 -6.35 -5.97
CA ILE A 157 -0.32 -7.26 -5.50
C ILE A 157 0.30 -8.49 -4.84
N SER A 158 -0.09 -8.75 -3.59
CA SER A 158 0.21 -10.02 -2.92
C SER A 158 -0.67 -11.13 -3.50
N ALA A 159 -0.05 -12.11 -4.14
CA ALA A 159 -0.72 -13.17 -4.84
C ALA A 159 -0.50 -14.53 -4.16
N SER A 160 -1.49 -14.97 -3.38
CA SER A 160 -1.56 -16.34 -2.87
C SER A 160 -2.52 -17.13 -3.77
N GLY A 161 -1.97 -17.80 -4.79
CA GLY A 161 -2.70 -18.70 -5.69
C GLY A 161 -2.94 -18.17 -7.11
N PRO A 162 -3.29 -19.06 -8.06
CA PRO A 162 -3.21 -18.79 -9.50
C PRO A 162 -4.17 -17.71 -9.99
N ARG A 163 -5.33 -17.55 -9.34
CA ARG A 163 -6.30 -16.51 -9.70
C ARG A 163 -5.77 -15.11 -9.40
N VAL A 164 -5.19 -14.91 -8.22
CA VAL A 164 -4.64 -13.61 -7.81
C VAL A 164 -3.34 -13.33 -8.56
N ALA A 165 -2.53 -14.35 -8.85
CA ALA A 165 -1.34 -14.21 -9.68
C ALA A 165 -1.68 -13.74 -11.10
N ARG A 166 -2.73 -14.30 -11.73
CA ARG A 166 -3.23 -13.82 -13.03
C ARG A 166 -3.74 -12.38 -12.98
N LEU A 167 -4.43 -12.00 -11.90
CA LEU A 167 -4.86 -10.62 -11.70
C LEU A 167 -3.63 -9.69 -11.59
N ALA A 168 -2.66 -10.05 -10.76
CA ALA A 168 -1.43 -9.28 -10.57
C ALA A 168 -0.70 -9.04 -11.91
N GLY A 169 -0.54 -10.09 -12.73
CA GLY A 169 0.07 -9.96 -14.06
C GLY A 169 -0.68 -9.04 -15.03
N ARG A 170 -1.96 -8.74 -14.78
CA ARG A 170 -2.76 -7.83 -15.61
C ARG A 170 -2.73 -6.38 -15.13
N ILE A 171 -2.73 -6.13 -13.83
CA ILE A 171 -3.01 -4.79 -13.27
C ILE A 171 -1.97 -4.24 -12.30
N ALA A 172 -0.99 -5.04 -11.86
CA ALA A 172 0.00 -4.63 -10.88
C ALA A 172 1.32 -4.20 -11.54
N ASP A 173 2.05 -3.31 -10.87
CA ASP A 173 3.43 -2.94 -11.21
C ASP A 173 4.44 -3.97 -10.67
N GLY A 174 4.01 -4.83 -9.75
CA GLY A 174 4.79 -5.93 -9.20
C GLY A 174 3.93 -6.93 -8.43
N MET A 175 4.52 -8.08 -8.08
CA MET A 175 3.84 -9.15 -7.35
C MET A 175 4.62 -9.49 -6.09
N ILE A 176 3.93 -9.62 -4.96
CA ILE A 176 4.49 -10.10 -3.69
C ILE A 176 4.06 -11.55 -3.50
N LEU A 177 5.04 -12.45 -3.31
CA LEU A 177 4.81 -13.87 -3.04
C LEU A 177 5.25 -14.18 -1.61
N PHE A 178 4.32 -14.59 -0.76
CA PHE A 178 4.62 -15.09 0.59
C PHE A 178 4.67 -16.61 0.55
N GLY A 179 5.89 -17.17 0.53
CA GLY A 179 6.13 -18.62 0.51
C GLY A 179 5.54 -19.30 -0.73
N ALA A 180 6.39 -19.68 -1.68
CA ALA A 180 5.95 -20.54 -2.77
C ALA A 180 5.45 -21.87 -2.18
N VAL A 181 4.20 -22.24 -2.48
CA VAL A 181 3.68 -23.60 -2.29
C VAL A 181 3.83 -24.34 -3.60
#